data_AF-A0A0C9Q759-F1
#
_entry.id   AF-A0A0C9Q759-F1
#
_cell.length_a   1.000
_cell.length_b   1.000
_cell.length_c   1.000
_cell.angle_alpha   90.00
_cell.angle_beta   90.00
_cell.angle_gamma   90.00
#
_symmetry.space_group_name_H-M   'P 1'
#
loop_
_entity.id
_entity.type
_entity.pdbx_description
1 polymer ?
#
loop_
_entity_poly.entity_id
_entity_poly.type
_entity_poly.pdbx_seq_one_letter_code
_entity_poly.pdbx_strand_id
1 'polypeptide(L)'
;MKREIKFRAYRKSTQNICNVLSIDFEKEWVLLSDGDEEDISDLDLMQYTGLHDKNGREIYENDLLQCTSYTYGNGETGKTSLLVKYDEMSAGFIAGPYMLGKLMDIRKCEVIGNIFENPELLEGKQ
;
A
#
# COMPACT_ATOMS: atom_id res chain seq x y z
N MET A 1 -5.17 12.30 18.67
CA MET A 1 -4.88 12.63 17.25
C MET A 1 -6.01 12.11 16.39
N LYS A 2 -6.34 12.81 15.28
CA LYS A 2 -7.25 12.31 14.25
C LYS A 2 -6.43 11.56 13.20
N ARG A 3 -6.88 10.38 12.76
CA ARG A 3 -6.28 9.64 11.65
C ARG A 3 -6.76 10.26 10.34
N GLU A 4 -5.86 10.46 9.38
CA GLU A 4 -6.22 10.88 8.04
C GLU A 4 -6.84 9.70 7.26
N ILE A 5 -7.95 9.96 6.58
CA ILE A 5 -8.63 9.00 5.71
C ILE A 5 -8.40 9.45 4.28
N LYS A 6 -7.56 8.71 3.56
CA LYS A 6 -7.19 8.98 2.16
C LYS A 6 -7.27 7.70 1.36
N PHE A 7 -7.50 7.85 0.06
CA PHE A 7 -7.47 6.77 -0.90
C PHE A 7 -6.65 7.19 -2.13
N ARG A 8 -6.03 6.21 -2.75
CA ARG A 8 -5.60 6.26 -4.14
C ARG A 8 -6.33 5.15 -4.89
N ALA A 9 -6.45 5.27 -6.20
CA ALA A 9 -7.12 4.30 -7.04
C ALA A 9 -6.18 3.85 -8.15
N TYR A 10 -6.17 2.55 -8.44
CA TYR A 10 -5.70 2.08 -9.73
C TYR A 10 -6.86 2.14 -10.71
N ARG A 11 -6.68 2.88 -11.80
CA ARG A 11 -7.68 3.02 -12.86
C ARG A 11 -7.45 1.95 -13.91
N LYS A 12 -8.43 1.05 -14.09
CA LYS A 12 -8.30 -0.11 -14.98
C LYS A 12 -8.19 0.26 -16.46
N SER A 13 -8.90 1.31 -16.88
CA SER A 13 -8.98 1.76 -18.27
C SER A 13 -7.64 2.30 -18.81
N THR A 14 -6.92 3.05 -17.99
CA THR A 14 -5.65 3.70 -18.36
C THR A 14 -4.43 3.05 -17.71
N GLN A 15 -4.64 2.08 -16.82
CA GLN A 15 -3.59 1.34 -16.12
C GLN A 15 -2.62 2.23 -15.35
N ASN A 16 -3.14 3.24 -14.64
CA ASN A 16 -2.32 4.11 -13.80
C ASN A 16 -2.95 4.35 -12.42
N ILE A 17 -2.13 4.80 -11.49
CA ILE A 17 -2.56 5.21 -10.16
C ILE A 17 -2.96 6.69 -10.19
N CYS A 18 -4.12 7.01 -9.61
CA CYS A 18 -4.61 8.37 -9.39
C CYS A 18 -4.90 8.59 -7.90
N ASN A 19 -4.76 9.83 -7.42
CA ASN A 19 -5.24 10.19 -6.10
C ASN A 19 -6.76 10.34 -6.14
N VAL A 20 -7.43 9.92 -5.07
CA VAL A 20 -8.88 10.08 -4.94
C VAL A 20 -9.19 11.36 -4.17
N LEU A 21 -9.99 12.24 -4.78
CA LEU A 21 -10.43 13.49 -4.16
C LEU A 21 -11.73 13.32 -3.36
N SER A 22 -12.67 12.55 -3.90
CA SER A 22 -13.93 12.21 -3.21
C SER A 22 -14.49 10.89 -3.68
N ILE A 23 -15.27 10.23 -2.81
CA ILE A 23 -16.01 9.01 -3.10
C ILE A 23 -17.46 9.26 -2.74
N ASP A 24 -18.36 9.06 -3.68
CA ASP A 24 -19.81 9.04 -3.45
C ASP A 24 -20.26 7.57 -3.42
N PHE A 25 -20.51 7.05 -2.22
CA PHE A 25 -20.92 5.65 -2.04
C PHE A 25 -22.39 5.41 -2.40
N GLU A 26 -23.23 6.45 -2.49
CA GLU A 26 -24.63 6.29 -2.89
C GLU A 26 -24.75 6.21 -4.42
N LYS A 27 -23.94 7.00 -5.13
CA LYS A 27 -23.88 6.99 -6.59
C LYS A 27 -22.83 6.05 -7.16
N GLU A 28 -22.00 5.48 -6.30
CA GLU A 28 -20.91 4.57 -6.67
C GLU A 28 -19.89 5.22 -7.63
N TRP A 29 -19.59 6.50 -7.44
CA TRP A 29 -18.61 7.25 -8.27
C TRP A 29 -17.47 7.82 -7.46
N VAL A 30 -16.33 8.02 -8.14
CA VAL A 30 -15.09 8.53 -7.56
C VAL A 30 -14.58 9.69 -8.41
N LEU A 31 -14.29 10.82 -7.76
CA LEU A 31 -13.60 11.95 -8.38
C LEU A 31 -12.09 11.79 -8.20
N LEU A 32 -11.37 11.76 -9.30
CA LEU A 32 -9.91 11.59 -9.34
C LEU A 32 -9.17 12.92 -9.45
N SER A 33 -7.87 12.90 -9.14
CA SER A 33 -7.03 14.10 -9.10
C SER A 33 -6.79 14.79 -10.44
N ASP A 34 -7.04 14.09 -11.55
CA ASP A 34 -7.00 14.64 -12.90
C ASP A 34 -8.33 15.33 -13.31
N GLY A 35 -9.35 15.26 -12.45
CA GLY A 35 -10.65 15.90 -12.64
C GLY A 35 -11.73 14.99 -13.23
N ASP A 36 -11.39 13.75 -13.54
CA ASP A 36 -12.34 12.77 -14.07
C ASP A 36 -13.19 12.14 -12.96
N GLU A 37 -14.42 11.78 -13.33
CA GLU A 37 -15.32 10.96 -12.52
C GLU A 37 -15.40 9.55 -13.11
N GLU A 38 -15.18 8.55 -12.28
CA GLU A 38 -15.17 7.14 -12.68
C GLU A 38 -16.14 6.34 -11.82
N ASP A 39 -16.70 5.27 -12.40
CA ASP A 39 -17.43 4.28 -11.65
C ASP A 39 -16.50 3.59 -10.65
N ILE A 40 -16.96 3.39 -9.42
CA ILE A 40 -16.17 2.74 -8.37
C ILE A 40 -15.74 1.33 -8.79
N SER A 41 -16.55 0.66 -9.62
CA SER A 41 -16.26 -0.68 -10.14
C SER A 41 -15.13 -0.69 -11.18
N ASP A 42 -14.85 0.43 -11.84
CA ASP A 42 -13.76 0.60 -12.79
C ASP A 42 -12.41 0.93 -12.12
N LEU A 43 -12.42 1.02 -10.78
CA LEU A 43 -11.27 1.33 -9.96
C LEU A 43 -10.95 0.19 -8.99
N ASP A 44 -9.66 0.09 -8.63
CA ASP A 44 -9.24 -0.63 -7.43
C ASP A 44 -8.80 0.40 -6.37
N LEU A 45 -9.69 0.67 -5.41
CA LEU A 45 -9.43 1.60 -4.31
C LEU A 45 -8.42 1.00 -3.32
N MET A 46 -7.46 1.81 -2.90
CA MET A 46 -6.44 1.45 -1.92
C MET A 46 -6.43 2.49 -0.80
N GLN A 47 -6.70 2.05 0.44
CA GLN A 47 -6.73 2.96 1.58
C GLN A 47 -5.31 3.28 2.09
N TYR A 48 -5.12 4.52 2.52
CA TYR A 48 -3.95 4.92 3.29
C TYR A 48 -3.94 4.27 4.68
N THR A 49 -2.80 3.68 5.05
CA THR A 49 -2.64 2.97 6.34
C THR A 49 -2.55 3.90 7.55
N GLY A 50 -2.24 5.19 7.36
CA GLY A 50 -1.90 6.11 8.45
C GLY A 50 -0.41 6.13 8.81
N LEU A 51 0.43 5.39 8.08
CA LEU A 51 1.85 5.20 8.39
C LEU A 51 2.73 5.62 7.20
N HIS A 52 3.98 5.99 7.51
CA HIS A 52 4.99 6.35 6.52
C HIS A 52 6.17 5.41 6.63
N ASP A 53 6.77 5.05 5.50
CA ASP A 53 7.98 4.25 5.45
C ASP A 53 9.22 5.04 5.93
N LYS A 54 10.41 4.41 5.87
CA LYS A 54 11.66 5.04 6.32
C LYS A 54 12.04 6.33 5.56
N ASN A 55 11.52 6.51 4.34
CA ASN A 55 11.78 7.66 3.48
C ASN A 55 10.67 8.72 3.61
N GLY A 56 9.70 8.53 4.51
CA GLY A 56 8.57 9.43 4.68
C GLY A 56 7.49 9.28 3.61
N ARG A 57 7.52 8.21 2.79
CA ARG A 57 6.47 7.91 1.83
C ARG A 57 5.27 7.29 2.53
N GLU A 58 4.07 7.79 2.26
CA GLU A 58 2.82 7.19 2.74
C GLU A 58 2.68 5.74 2.27
N ILE A 59 2.22 4.87 3.16
CA ILE A 59 1.97 3.44 2.87
C ILE A 59 0.47 3.23 2.66
N TYR A 60 0.11 2.63 1.53
CA TYR A 60 -1.25 2.29 1.14
C TYR A 60 -1.43 0.77 1.06
N GLU A 61 -2.69 0.32 1.02
CA GLU A 61 -3.00 -1.03 0.60
C GLU A 61 -2.38 -1.36 -0.76
N ASN A 62 -2.00 -2.63 -0.92
CA ASN A 62 -1.33 -3.17 -2.10
C ASN A 62 0.08 -2.62 -2.39
N ASP A 63 0.66 -1.81 -1.50
CA ASP A 63 2.09 -1.51 -1.54
C ASP A 63 2.93 -2.74 -1.18
N LEU A 64 4.10 -2.83 -1.81
CA LEU A 64 5.15 -3.79 -1.50
C LEU A 64 6.23 -3.11 -0.66
N LEU A 65 6.42 -3.61 0.56
CA LEU A 65 7.44 -3.14 1.48
C LEU A 65 8.67 -4.02 1.40
N GLN A 66 9.83 -3.43 1.14
CA GLN A 66 11.12 -4.08 1.39
C GLN A 66 11.57 -3.76 2.81
N CYS A 67 11.52 -4.76 3.69
CA CYS A 67 11.91 -4.63 5.08
C CYS A 67 13.25 -5.30 5.34
N THR A 68 14.07 -4.61 6.13
CA THR A 68 15.38 -5.08 6.59
C THR A 68 15.18 -5.98 7.81
N SER A 69 15.48 -7.28 7.69
CA SER A 69 15.16 -8.26 8.73
C SER A 69 16.27 -8.40 9.78
N TYR A 70 17.41 -8.96 9.38
CA TYR A 70 18.54 -9.32 10.26
C TYR A 70 19.87 -9.04 9.57
N THR A 71 20.81 -8.48 10.33
CA THR A 71 22.22 -8.43 9.92
C THR A 71 22.90 -9.71 10.37
N TYR A 72 23.37 -10.49 9.41
CA TYR A 72 24.15 -11.70 9.64
C TYR A 72 25.51 -11.34 10.27
N GLY A 73 26.17 -12.30 10.92
CA GLY A 73 27.47 -12.09 11.55
C GLY A 73 28.60 -11.64 10.60
N ASN A 74 28.39 -11.75 9.28
CA ASN A 74 29.28 -11.26 8.23
C ASN A 74 28.97 -9.81 7.79
N GLY A 75 27.99 -9.14 8.40
CA GLY A 75 27.55 -7.78 8.05
C GLY A 75 26.53 -7.69 6.91
N GLU A 76 26.22 -8.79 6.23
CA GLU A 76 25.14 -8.81 5.24
C GLU A 76 23.79 -8.64 5.92
N THR A 77 22.84 -8.00 5.25
CA THR A 77 21.52 -7.80 5.83
C THR A 77 20.44 -8.40 4.95
N GLY A 78 19.69 -9.34 5.52
CA GLY A 78 18.56 -9.97 4.87
C GLY A 78 17.47 -8.95 4.57
N LYS A 79 16.91 -9.02 3.37
CA LYS A 79 15.78 -8.19 2.94
C LYS A 79 14.60 -9.09 2.59
N THR A 80 13.40 -8.67 2.99
CA THR A 80 12.18 -9.36 2.59
C THR A 80 11.15 -8.37 2.05
N SER A 81 10.57 -8.71 0.91
CA SER A 81 9.40 -8.03 0.35
C SER A 81 8.12 -8.58 1.01
N LEU A 82 7.25 -7.69 1.48
CA LEU A 82 5.98 -8.00 2.12
C LEU A 82 4.86 -7.14 1.52
N LEU A 83 3.74 -7.77 1.17
CA LEU A 83 2.58 -7.09 0.62
C LEU A 83 1.69 -6.54 1.73
N VAL A 84 1.31 -5.27 1.59
CA VAL A 84 0.39 -4.58 2.50
C VAL A 84 -1.05 -4.91 2.17
N LYS A 85 -1.84 -5.32 3.17
CA LYS A 85 -3.27 -5.62 3.05
C LYS A 85 -4.01 -5.24 4.33
N TYR A 86 -5.31 -4.99 4.23
CA TYR A 86 -6.19 -5.03 5.41
C TYR A 86 -6.49 -6.49 5.78
N ASP A 87 -6.29 -6.84 7.05
CA ASP A 87 -6.64 -8.15 7.60
C ASP A 87 -7.89 -8.02 8.48
N GLU A 88 -8.96 -8.70 8.08
CA GLU A 88 -10.25 -8.65 8.78
C GLU A 88 -10.16 -9.26 10.19
N MET A 89 -9.41 -10.36 10.34
CA MET A 89 -9.26 -11.04 11.64
C MET A 89 -8.57 -10.15 12.67
N SER A 90 -7.55 -9.42 12.24
CA SER A 90 -6.80 -8.49 13.08
C SER A 90 -7.41 -7.09 13.15
N ALA A 91 -8.46 -6.82 12.34
CA ALA A 91 -9.07 -5.50 12.16
C ALA A 91 -8.03 -4.39 11.93
N GLY A 92 -7.07 -4.63 11.04
CA GLY A 92 -5.98 -3.70 10.81
C GLY A 92 -5.09 -4.05 9.62
N PHE A 93 -4.23 -3.10 9.24
CA PHE A 93 -3.28 -3.31 8.16
C PHE A 93 -2.13 -4.22 8.58
N ILE A 94 -1.79 -5.16 7.71
CA ILE A 94 -0.66 -6.09 7.84
C ILE A 94 0.29 -5.93 6.67
N ALA A 95 1.56 -6.33 6.85
CA ALA A 95 2.49 -6.60 5.78
C ALA A 95 2.99 -8.05 5.93
N GLY A 96 2.58 -8.93 5.02
CA GLY A 96 2.71 -10.38 5.23
C GLY A 96 2.06 -10.80 6.56
N PRO A 97 2.73 -11.57 7.44
CA PRO A 97 2.12 -12.03 8.69
C PRO A 97 2.17 -10.98 9.83
N TYR A 98 2.65 -9.76 9.58
CA TYR A 98 2.94 -8.79 10.64
C TYR A 98 1.99 -7.60 10.61
N MET A 99 1.38 -7.28 11.74
CA MET A 99 0.59 -6.06 11.90
C MET A 99 1.47 -4.80 11.81
N LEU A 100 1.10 -3.90 10.89
CA LEU A 100 1.79 -2.64 10.65
C LEU A 100 1.77 -1.75 11.90
N GLY A 101 2.93 -1.16 12.22
CA GLY A 101 3.08 -0.22 13.33
C GLY A 101 3.06 -0.86 14.73
N LYS A 102 2.84 -2.18 14.83
CA LYS A 102 2.82 -2.91 16.11
C LYS A 102 3.85 -4.03 16.15
N LEU A 103 3.83 -4.93 15.17
CA LEU A 103 4.72 -6.09 15.11
C LEU A 103 5.87 -5.91 14.11
N MET A 104 5.86 -4.82 13.37
CA MET A 104 6.87 -4.48 12.37
C MET A 104 7.38 -3.05 12.57
N ASP A 105 8.71 -2.90 12.63
CA ASP A 105 9.35 -1.57 12.69
C ASP A 105 9.42 -0.96 11.30
N ILE A 106 8.42 -0.13 10.98
CA ILE A 106 8.26 0.50 9.67
C ILE A 106 9.45 1.41 9.31
N ARG A 107 10.21 1.90 10.29
CA ARG A 107 11.44 2.70 10.05
C ARG A 107 12.54 1.90 9.37
N LYS A 108 12.39 0.58 9.25
CA LYS A 108 13.29 -0.34 8.53
C LYS A 108 12.72 -0.82 7.19
N CYS A 109 11.55 -0.31 6.80
CA CYS A 109 10.84 -0.69 5.60
C CYS A 109 10.79 0.47 4.61
N GLU A 110 10.73 0.12 3.33
CA GLU A 110 10.63 1.05 2.20
C GLU A 110 9.59 0.54 1.22
N VAL A 111 8.71 1.42 0.75
CA VAL A 111 7.80 1.09 -0.34
C VAL A 111 8.59 1.02 -1.64
N ILE A 112 8.72 -0.20 -2.20
CA ILE A 112 9.47 -0.46 -3.43
C ILE A 112 8.60 -0.53 -4.68
N GLY A 113 7.28 -0.49 -4.52
CA GLY A 113 6.32 -0.60 -5.61
C GLY A 113 4.94 -0.99 -5.09
N ASN A 114 4.03 -1.32 -6.00
CA ASN A 114 2.72 -1.90 -5.68
C ASN A 114 2.37 -2.98 -6.71
N ILE A 115 1.32 -3.76 -6.43
CA ILE A 115 0.94 -4.90 -7.28
C ILE A 115 0.48 -4.53 -8.70
N PHE A 116 0.14 -3.26 -8.94
CA PHE A 116 -0.39 -2.81 -10.22
C PHE A 116 0.72 -2.26 -11.12
N GLU A 117 1.56 -1.36 -10.59
CA GLU A 117 2.65 -0.73 -11.34
C GLU A 117 3.92 -1.59 -11.39
N ASN A 118 4.07 -2.54 -10.46
CA ASN A 118 5.26 -3.38 -10.33
C ASN A 118 4.93 -4.88 -10.15
N PRO A 119 4.14 -5.49 -11.05
CA PRO A 119 3.79 -6.91 -10.96
C PRO A 119 5.03 -7.83 -10.94
N GLU A 120 6.12 -7.44 -11.61
CA GLU A 120 7.39 -8.18 -11.66
C GLU A 120 8.03 -8.40 -10.28
N LEU A 121 7.72 -7.54 -9.30
CA LEU A 121 8.24 -7.67 -7.93
C LEU A 121 7.57 -8.83 -7.15
N LEU A 122 6.47 -9.38 -7.66
CA LEU A 122 5.79 -10.54 -7.08
C LEU A 122 6.36 -11.87 -7.60
N GLU A 123 6.95 -11.87 -8.80
CA GLU A 123 7.38 -13.09 -9.50
C GLU A 123 8.79 -13.58 -9.08
N GLY A 124 9.47 -12.83 -8.20
CA GLY A 124 10.90 -13.02 -7.89
C GLY A 124 11.24 -13.70 -6.56
N LYS A 125 10.48 -14.69 -6.09
CA LYS A 125 10.87 -15.53 -4.93
C LYS A 125 10.46 -16.99 -5.09
N GLN A 126 11.29 -17.77 -5.79
CA GLN A 126 11.48 -19.19 -5.52
C GLN A 126 12.72 -19.36 -4.64
#